data_AF-A0A816BP83-F1
#
_entry.id   AF-A0A816BP83-F1
#
_cell.length_a   1.000
_cell.length_b   1.000
_cell.length_c   1.000
_cell.angle_alpha   90.00
_cell.angle_beta   90.00
_cell.angle_gamma   90.00
#
_symmetry.space_group_name_H-M   'P 1'
#
loop_
_entity.id
_entity.type
_entity.pdbx_description
1 polymer ?
#
loop_
_entity_poly.entity_id
_entity_poly.type
_entity_poly.pdbx_seq_one_letter_code
_entity_poly.pdbx_strand_id
1 'polypeptide(L)'
;NTLSVLQNTYLSSLTKNNQIYYRDCDKQNLYYESIQVKVIETGYYTFRSSGDIDSYGSIYKNKFDPLDPSENLLKTDDDSGSDTQFKLDVHLDVDMIYVLVMTTFDSKETGEFSIGVLGKKKVILERLSTPVNIQLIYSSKLTDNSPTYYRDCQVPQCHYETLQIHVNTTGPEQTSCVIGDQCNFYIKGIGLTLDDILRDQLQLNTALNNQSFSIKLSAGLAIIMFIAGLINSILSFITFQSKDAQQVGCGMYLIASSITSLLTITMFIIKFWFVVLTRINVSTSLSVLRRGCVSIEPILKLFLYLDGWLNACVAVERAVLILKGVNFDKKKSKSIARRTILILPFCIFGTLIHEFVFRRLFEYETAPVTNKTNEDTIKRYVSCITRYSPSVQDYNTAILFFHLVGPFIVNLFSALFIILGGAHQRSITRTNQSFKEHVQEQFREHKQLIISPIVLLILSIPRLIISLLPGCAKTSENLWLYLGAYFISFTPSMLIFLIFVFPSEMYMKAFKQSFNRIRRRAPP
;
A
#
# COMPACT_ATOMS: atom_id res chain seq x y z
N ASN A 1 -8.58 12.88 55.64
CA ASN A 1 -9.33 12.53 54.42
C ASN A 1 -8.94 11.14 53.96
N THR A 2 -9.56 10.13 54.57
CA THR A 2 -9.47 8.73 54.17
C THR A 2 -10.20 8.56 52.85
N LEU A 3 -9.47 8.45 51.73
CA LEU A 3 -10.02 8.00 50.45
C LEU A 3 -10.59 6.59 50.68
N SER A 4 -11.92 6.47 50.64
CA SER A 4 -12.60 5.17 50.70
C SER A 4 -12.27 4.38 49.43
N VAL A 5 -11.26 3.52 49.50
CA VAL A 5 -10.97 2.54 48.44
C VAL A 5 -12.16 1.59 48.39
N LEU A 6 -12.86 1.56 47.25
CA LEU A 6 -14.02 0.69 47.08
C LEU A 6 -13.48 -0.67 46.62
N GLN A 7 -13.67 -1.70 47.44
CA GLN A 7 -13.31 -3.07 47.08
C GLN A 7 -14.50 -3.72 46.36
N ASN A 8 -14.30 -4.12 45.11
CA ASN A 8 -15.27 -4.94 44.39
C ASN A 8 -14.73 -6.37 44.29
N THR A 9 -15.55 -7.36 44.61
CA THR A 9 -15.14 -8.77 44.61
C THR A 9 -15.92 -9.52 43.54
N TYR A 10 -15.20 -10.22 42.66
CA TYR A 10 -15.74 -11.17 41.69
C TYR A 10 -15.49 -12.59 42.18
N LEU A 11 -16.45 -13.50 42.00
CA LEU A 11 -16.39 -14.88 42.46
C LEU A 11 -16.72 -15.80 41.27
N SER A 12 -15.89 -16.81 41.03
CA SER A 12 -16.14 -17.84 40.02
C SER A 12 -15.31 -19.10 40.32
N SER A 13 -15.39 -20.09 39.43
CA SER A 13 -14.65 -21.35 39.52
C SER A 13 -14.11 -21.76 38.16
N LEU A 14 -12.84 -22.13 38.08
CA LEU A 14 -12.29 -22.83 36.92
C LEU A 14 -12.69 -24.31 37.00
N THR A 15 -13.35 -24.79 35.94
CA THR A 15 -13.86 -26.17 35.84
C THR A 15 -13.36 -26.81 34.55
N LYS A 16 -13.56 -28.13 34.41
CA LYS A 16 -13.21 -28.86 33.18
C LYS A 16 -14.00 -28.41 31.94
N ASN A 17 -15.08 -27.67 32.13
CA ASN A 17 -15.91 -27.11 31.05
C ASN A 17 -15.41 -25.74 30.57
N ASN A 18 -14.47 -25.12 31.30
CA ASN A 18 -13.84 -23.89 30.85
C ASN A 18 -13.00 -24.17 29.60
N GLN A 19 -12.87 -23.14 28.75
CA GLN A 19 -12.03 -23.22 27.56
C GLN A 19 -10.57 -23.37 27.94
N ILE A 20 -9.80 -23.94 27.02
CA ILE A 20 -8.36 -24.11 27.17
C ILE A 20 -7.61 -23.18 26.23
N TYR A 21 -6.49 -22.66 26.70
CA TYR A 21 -5.53 -21.95 25.86
C TYR A 21 -4.11 -22.40 26.20
N TYR A 22 -3.17 -22.05 25.32
CA TYR A 22 -1.75 -22.36 25.49
C TYR A 22 -1.00 -21.10 25.87
N ARG A 23 -0.28 -21.13 27.00
CA ARG A 23 0.58 -20.03 27.44
C ARG A 23 1.99 -20.29 26.90
N ASP A 24 2.42 -19.47 25.94
CA ASP A 24 3.73 -19.58 25.26
C ASP A 24 4.02 -20.95 24.62
N CYS A 25 5.24 -21.12 24.08
CA CYS A 25 5.70 -22.33 23.38
C CYS A 25 5.63 -23.63 24.20
N ASP A 26 5.31 -23.53 25.50
CA ASP A 26 5.06 -24.68 26.36
C ASP A 26 3.64 -25.16 26.14
N LYS A 27 3.53 -26.39 25.62
CA LYS A 27 2.28 -27.07 25.21
C LYS A 27 1.40 -27.46 26.41
N GLN A 28 1.21 -26.57 27.38
CA GLN A 28 0.39 -26.79 28.56
C GLN A 28 -1.05 -26.35 28.30
N ASN A 29 -2.01 -27.22 28.62
CA ASN A 29 -3.44 -26.94 28.47
C ASN A 29 -3.95 -26.25 29.74
N LEU A 30 -4.29 -24.97 29.65
CA LEU A 30 -4.70 -24.17 30.79
C LEU A 30 -6.18 -23.81 30.68
N TYR A 31 -6.98 -24.17 31.69
CA TYR A 31 -8.35 -23.69 31.79
C TYR A 31 -8.33 -22.20 32.10
N TYR A 32 -9.17 -21.42 31.42
CA TYR A 32 -9.25 -19.99 31.66
C TYR A 32 -10.68 -19.46 31.73
N GLU A 33 -10.79 -18.27 32.31
CA GLU A 33 -11.99 -17.45 32.30
C GLU A 33 -11.67 -16.03 31.88
N SER A 34 -12.39 -15.54 30.86
CA SER A 34 -12.29 -14.15 30.40
C SER A 34 -13.36 -13.30 31.08
N ILE A 35 -12.91 -12.18 31.64
CA ILE A 35 -13.74 -11.25 32.39
C ILE A 35 -13.57 -9.87 31.77
N GLN A 36 -14.65 -9.30 31.25
CA GLN A 36 -14.65 -7.94 30.75
C GLN A 36 -14.56 -6.96 31.93
N VAL A 37 -13.63 -6.02 31.84
CA VAL A 37 -13.38 -4.99 32.83
C VAL A 37 -13.76 -3.64 32.23
N LYS A 38 -14.69 -2.94 32.88
CA LYS A 38 -15.07 -1.55 32.55
C LYS A 38 -14.81 -0.65 33.75
N VAL A 39 -14.02 0.40 33.53
CA VAL A 39 -13.72 1.43 34.53
C VAL A 39 -14.51 2.71 34.22
N ILE A 40 -14.98 3.38 35.27
CA ILE A 40 -15.76 4.62 35.16
C ILE A 40 -14.92 5.88 35.42
N GLU A 41 -13.66 5.73 35.83
CA GLU A 41 -12.70 6.82 36.02
C GLU A 41 -11.32 6.34 35.55
N THR A 42 -10.56 7.21 34.90
CA THR A 42 -9.19 6.90 34.49
C THR A 42 -8.28 6.88 35.72
N GLY A 43 -7.46 5.85 35.87
CA GLY A 43 -6.52 5.77 36.97
C GLY A 43 -5.85 4.41 37.16
N TYR A 44 -5.14 4.28 38.27
CA TYR A 44 -4.51 3.02 38.68
C TYR A 44 -5.50 2.14 39.43
N TYR A 45 -5.56 0.89 39.00
CA TYR A 45 -6.36 -0.18 39.58
C TYR A 45 -5.46 -1.36 39.92
N THR A 46 -5.71 -1.99 41.06
CA THR A 46 -5.05 -3.22 41.49
C THR A 46 -6.05 -4.36 41.44
N PHE A 47 -5.76 -5.39 40.64
CA PHE A 47 -6.49 -6.64 40.63
C PHE A 47 -5.70 -7.68 41.42
N ARG A 48 -6.33 -8.36 42.36
CA ARG A 48 -5.69 -9.41 43.16
C ARG A 48 -6.60 -10.62 43.25
N SER A 49 -6.07 -11.80 42.93
CA SER A 49 -6.80 -13.05 43.15
C SER A 49 -6.66 -13.54 44.59
N SER A 50 -7.59 -14.38 45.01
CA SER A 50 -7.51 -15.17 46.23
C SER A 50 -8.29 -16.48 46.03
N GLY A 51 -7.70 -17.60 46.42
CA GLY A 51 -8.26 -18.94 46.31
C GLY A 51 -7.23 -20.00 46.69
N ASP A 52 -7.61 -21.26 46.59
CA ASP A 52 -6.75 -22.41 46.94
C ASP A 52 -5.92 -22.93 45.75
N ILE A 53 -5.99 -22.25 44.59
CA ILE A 53 -5.30 -22.61 43.36
C ILE A 53 -4.16 -21.64 43.07
N ASP A 54 -3.04 -22.14 42.53
CA ASP A 54 -1.94 -21.28 42.08
C ASP A 54 -2.40 -20.48 40.84
N SER A 55 -2.63 -19.18 41.02
CA SER A 55 -3.35 -18.39 40.03
C SER A 55 -2.42 -17.59 39.14
N TYR A 56 -2.76 -17.50 37.86
CA TYR A 56 -2.05 -16.67 36.89
C TYR A 56 -3.05 -15.69 36.24
N GLY A 57 -2.76 -14.41 36.33
CA GLY A 57 -3.60 -13.33 35.83
C GLY A 57 -2.96 -12.59 34.67
N SER A 58 -3.72 -12.35 33.61
CA SER A 58 -3.31 -11.54 32.47
C SER A 58 -4.36 -10.49 32.15
N ILE A 59 -3.98 -9.23 31.94
CA ILE A 59 -4.92 -8.20 31.50
C ILE A 59 -4.58 -7.69 30.11
N TYR A 60 -5.62 -7.58 29.27
CA TYR A 60 -5.55 -7.27 27.86
C TYR A 60 -6.34 -5.99 27.55
N LYS A 61 -5.89 -5.25 26.53
CA LYS A 61 -6.61 -4.13 25.94
C LYS A 61 -7.54 -4.63 24.83
N ASN A 62 -8.78 -4.13 24.79
CA ASN A 62 -9.82 -4.45 23.80
C ASN A 62 -10.35 -5.90 23.85
N LYS A 63 -9.52 -6.90 23.53
CA LYS A 63 -9.92 -8.32 23.43
C LYS A 63 -8.78 -9.25 23.87
N PHE A 64 -9.14 -10.46 24.28
CA PHE A 64 -8.23 -11.59 24.45
C PHE A 64 -8.43 -12.59 23.31
N ASP A 65 -7.34 -13.07 22.71
CA ASP A 65 -7.35 -14.14 21.71
C ASP A 65 -6.58 -15.36 22.27
N PRO A 66 -7.25 -16.50 22.53
CA PRO A 66 -6.58 -17.69 23.07
C PRO A 66 -5.60 -18.34 22.07
N LEU A 67 -5.66 -18.00 20.78
CA LEU A 67 -4.70 -18.47 19.76
C LEU A 67 -3.46 -17.57 19.66
N ASP A 68 -3.54 -16.33 20.14
CA ASP A 68 -2.41 -15.41 20.27
C ASP A 68 -2.47 -14.64 21.60
N PRO A 69 -2.13 -15.29 22.73
CA PRO A 69 -2.21 -14.68 24.07
C PRO A 69 -1.21 -13.54 24.31
N SER A 70 -0.36 -13.22 23.33
CA SER A 70 0.55 -12.08 23.37
C SER A 70 -0.09 -10.81 22.79
N GLU A 71 -1.14 -10.95 21.97
CA GLU A 71 -1.83 -9.83 21.34
C GLU A 71 -2.58 -9.00 22.39
N ASN A 72 -2.36 -7.68 22.40
CA ASN A 72 -3.00 -6.72 23.31
C ASN A 72 -2.71 -6.90 24.80
N LEU A 73 -1.75 -7.76 25.16
CA LEU A 73 -1.34 -7.98 26.54
C LEU A 73 -0.78 -6.69 27.16
N LEU A 74 -1.31 -6.29 28.31
CA LEU A 74 -0.83 -5.13 29.07
C LEU A 74 0.09 -5.56 30.20
N LYS A 75 -0.29 -6.60 30.94
CA LYS A 75 0.45 -7.08 32.10
C LYS A 75 0.03 -8.50 32.46
N THR A 76 0.98 -9.27 33.00
CA THR A 76 0.77 -10.59 33.58
C THR A 76 1.43 -10.66 34.94
N ASP A 77 0.95 -11.58 35.76
CA ASP A 77 1.49 -11.90 37.09
C ASP A 77 0.92 -13.24 37.58
N ASP A 78 1.67 -13.94 38.43
CA ASP A 78 1.28 -15.20 39.06
C ASP A 78 1.52 -15.25 40.57
N ASP A 79 2.57 -14.58 41.07
CA ASP A 79 2.99 -14.75 42.47
C ASP A 79 3.16 -13.45 43.26
N SER A 80 2.86 -12.27 42.68
CA SER A 80 3.01 -10.99 43.39
C SER A 80 1.91 -10.72 44.44
N GLY A 81 0.91 -11.60 44.54
CA GLY A 81 -0.07 -11.67 45.64
C GLY A 81 0.46 -12.46 46.84
N SER A 82 -0.39 -12.66 47.86
CA SER A 82 -0.07 -13.66 48.90
C SER A 82 -0.53 -15.04 48.43
N ASP A 83 0.08 -16.10 48.94
CA ASP A 83 -0.41 -17.48 48.76
C ASP A 83 -0.50 -17.90 47.27
N THR A 84 0.58 -17.65 46.51
CA THR A 84 0.70 -17.99 45.06
C THR A 84 -0.47 -17.42 44.23
N GLN A 85 -0.86 -16.19 44.54
CA GLN A 85 -1.90 -15.47 43.83
C GLN A 85 -1.32 -14.36 42.97
N PHE A 86 -1.97 -14.03 41.86
CA PHE A 86 -1.57 -12.89 41.05
C PHE A 86 -1.98 -11.57 41.70
N LYS A 87 -1.18 -10.53 41.44
CA LYS A 87 -1.47 -9.13 41.73
C LYS A 87 -1.05 -8.22 40.57
N LEU A 88 -2.03 -7.68 39.86
CA LEU A 88 -1.83 -6.80 38.72
C LEU A 88 -2.11 -5.33 39.08
N ASP A 89 -1.05 -4.52 39.11
CA ASP A 89 -1.16 -3.05 39.18
C ASP A 89 -1.10 -2.44 37.77
N VAL A 90 -2.19 -1.82 37.30
CA VAL A 90 -2.34 -1.31 35.93
C VAL A 90 -3.07 0.03 35.87
N HIS A 91 -2.71 0.86 34.87
CA HIS A 91 -3.39 2.11 34.56
C HIS A 91 -4.47 1.85 33.49
N LEU A 92 -5.72 2.20 33.78
CA LEU A 92 -6.87 1.97 32.89
C LEU A 92 -7.57 3.30 32.57
N ASP A 93 -8.00 3.46 31.33
CA ASP A 93 -8.69 4.64 30.79
C ASP A 93 -10.21 4.40 30.71
N VAL A 94 -10.99 5.47 30.90
CA VAL A 94 -12.44 5.45 30.59
C VAL A 94 -12.70 5.19 29.11
N ASP A 95 -13.89 4.66 28.80
CA ASP A 95 -14.35 4.33 27.45
C ASP A 95 -13.50 3.28 26.68
N MET A 96 -12.57 2.62 27.38
CA MET A 96 -11.81 1.50 26.85
C MET A 96 -12.33 0.17 27.39
N ILE A 97 -12.32 -0.86 26.55
CA ILE A 97 -12.65 -2.23 26.93
C ILE A 97 -11.36 -2.92 27.35
N TYR A 98 -11.36 -3.58 28.50
CA TYR A 98 -10.27 -4.44 28.93
C TYR A 98 -10.80 -5.84 29.20
N VAL A 99 -9.93 -6.84 29.04
CA VAL A 99 -10.24 -8.24 29.34
C VAL A 99 -9.22 -8.75 30.34
N LEU A 100 -9.67 -9.12 31.52
CA LEU A 100 -8.89 -9.84 32.52
C LEU A 100 -9.10 -11.34 32.27
N VAL A 101 -8.02 -12.06 32.05
CA VAL A 101 -8.00 -13.51 31.92
C VAL A 101 -7.45 -14.09 33.22
N MET A 102 -8.27 -14.90 33.87
CA MET A 102 -7.88 -15.70 35.03
C MET A 102 -7.63 -17.13 34.60
N THR A 103 -6.51 -17.70 35.05
CA THR A 103 -6.12 -19.09 34.83
C THR A 103 -5.20 -19.54 35.96
N THR A 104 -4.58 -20.72 35.86
CA THR A 104 -3.71 -21.31 36.88
C THR A 104 -2.25 -21.32 36.43
N PHE A 105 -1.28 -21.40 37.34
CA PHE A 105 0.11 -21.61 36.97
C PHE A 105 0.28 -23.00 36.32
N ASP A 106 -0.26 -24.03 36.97
CA ASP A 106 -0.18 -25.42 36.51
C ASP A 106 -1.30 -25.80 35.52
N SER A 107 -0.97 -26.74 34.63
CA SER A 107 -1.89 -27.20 33.57
C SER A 107 -3.08 -27.99 34.12
N LYS A 108 -4.27 -27.73 33.56
CA LYS A 108 -5.55 -28.43 33.87
C LYS A 108 -5.99 -28.40 35.35
N GLU A 109 -5.47 -27.47 36.13
CA GLU A 109 -5.91 -27.25 37.50
C GLU A 109 -7.31 -26.58 37.51
N THR A 110 -8.12 -26.92 38.51
CA THR A 110 -9.50 -26.44 38.66
C THR A 110 -9.75 -26.11 40.11
N GLY A 111 -10.49 -25.03 40.37
CA GLY A 111 -10.83 -24.61 41.72
C GLY A 111 -11.62 -23.32 41.74
N GLU A 112 -12.11 -22.96 42.92
CA GLU A 112 -12.79 -21.70 43.14
C GLU A 112 -11.76 -20.57 43.30
N PHE A 113 -12.11 -19.40 42.79
CA PHE A 113 -11.29 -18.21 42.93
C PHE A 113 -12.15 -16.97 43.13
N SER A 114 -11.55 -15.98 43.77
CA SER A 114 -12.09 -14.64 43.91
C SER A 114 -11.10 -13.63 43.36
N ILE A 115 -11.61 -12.52 42.82
CA ILE A 115 -10.79 -11.40 42.36
C ILE A 115 -11.26 -10.14 43.08
N GLY A 116 -10.40 -9.59 43.92
CA GLY A 116 -10.57 -8.28 44.53
C GLY A 116 -10.00 -7.18 43.63
N VAL A 117 -10.77 -6.12 43.43
CA VAL A 117 -10.34 -4.92 42.70
C VAL A 117 -10.27 -3.74 43.66
N LEU A 118 -9.12 -3.09 43.70
CA LEU A 118 -8.89 -1.86 44.45
C LEU A 118 -8.75 -0.69 43.49
N GLY A 119 -9.54 0.36 43.69
CA GLY A 119 -9.50 1.58 42.90
C GLY A 119 -10.29 2.72 43.54
N LYS A 120 -10.22 3.90 42.92
CA LYS A 120 -10.94 5.10 43.40
C LYS A 120 -12.47 4.98 43.30
N LYS A 121 -12.95 4.18 42.33
CA LYS A 121 -14.37 4.02 41.99
C LYS A 121 -14.68 2.58 41.62
N LYS A 122 -15.99 2.25 41.63
CA LYS A 122 -16.51 0.93 41.29
C LYS A 122 -16.08 0.51 39.87
N VAL A 123 -15.55 -0.70 39.75
CA VAL A 123 -15.22 -1.35 38.47
C VAL A 123 -16.29 -2.38 38.15
N ILE A 124 -16.75 -2.44 36.91
CA ILE A 124 -17.72 -3.45 36.46
C ILE A 124 -16.94 -4.62 35.89
N LEU A 125 -17.21 -5.82 36.43
CA LEU A 125 -16.63 -7.09 35.99
C LEU A 125 -17.77 -7.97 35.45
N GLU A 126 -17.69 -8.32 34.17
CA GLU A 126 -18.71 -9.13 33.48
C GLU A 126 -18.03 -10.37 32.91
N ARG A 127 -18.50 -11.57 33.30
CA ARG A 127 -18.02 -12.81 32.69
C ARG A 127 -18.32 -12.80 31.20
N LEU A 128 -17.31 -12.98 30.36
CA LEU A 128 -17.51 -13.16 28.93
C LEU A 128 -17.90 -14.62 28.69
N SER A 129 -19.21 -14.89 28.67
CA SER A 129 -19.75 -16.16 28.18
C SER A 129 -19.46 -16.26 26.69
N THR A 130 -18.73 -17.28 26.26
CA THR A 130 -18.58 -17.54 24.83
C THR A 130 -19.91 -17.99 24.24
N PRO A 131 -20.21 -17.62 22.98
CA PRO A 131 -21.33 -18.18 22.25
C PRO A 131 -21.26 -19.70 22.29
N VAL A 132 -22.42 -20.36 22.37
CA VAL A 132 -22.56 -21.82 22.38
C VAL A 132 -21.73 -22.41 21.23
N ASN A 133 -20.57 -22.98 21.55
CA ASN A 133 -19.80 -23.75 20.59
C ASN A 133 -20.55 -25.06 20.39
N ILE A 134 -21.24 -25.21 19.26
CA ILE A 134 -21.62 -26.53 18.76
C ILE A 134 -20.32 -27.21 18.36
N GLN A 135 -19.78 -28.04 19.25
CA GLN A 135 -18.56 -28.80 18.98
C GLN A 135 -18.93 -30.04 18.16
N LEU A 136 -18.55 -30.05 16.89
CA LEU A 136 -18.61 -31.24 16.04
C LEU A 136 -17.23 -31.91 16.10
N ILE A 137 -17.14 -33.04 16.83
CA ILE A 137 -15.88 -33.78 16.96
C ILE A 137 -15.75 -34.69 15.73
N TYR A 138 -14.88 -34.31 14.81
CA TYR A 138 -14.41 -35.18 13.73
C TYR A 138 -13.09 -35.82 14.13
N SER A 139 -12.96 -37.12 13.89
CA SER A 139 -11.71 -37.86 14.13
C SER A 139 -11.37 -38.69 12.92
N SER A 140 -10.16 -38.51 12.41
CA SER A 140 -9.60 -39.26 11.29
C SER A 140 -8.14 -39.58 11.56
N LYS A 141 -7.55 -40.42 10.70
CA LYS A 141 -6.14 -40.82 10.77
C LYS A 141 -5.49 -40.60 9.42
N LEU A 142 -4.45 -39.76 9.40
CA LEU A 142 -3.58 -39.64 8.23
C LEU A 142 -2.81 -40.95 8.04
N THR A 143 -2.76 -41.42 6.80
CA THR A 143 -2.06 -42.64 6.39
C THR A 143 -1.08 -42.31 5.27
N ASP A 144 -0.24 -43.27 4.88
CA ASP A 144 0.69 -43.08 3.75
C ASP A 144 -0.02 -42.79 2.42
N ASN A 145 -1.33 -43.06 2.34
CA ASN A 145 -2.19 -42.74 1.19
C ASN A 145 -2.83 -41.35 1.26
N SER A 146 -2.67 -40.61 2.37
CA SER A 146 -3.23 -39.28 2.54
C SER A 146 -2.50 -38.26 1.62
N PRO A 147 -3.20 -37.28 1.05
CA PRO A 147 -2.61 -36.24 0.22
C PRO A 147 -1.41 -35.57 0.88
N THR A 148 -0.34 -35.25 0.13
CA THR A 148 0.85 -34.60 0.67
C THR A 148 1.01 -33.16 0.20
N TYR A 149 1.61 -32.31 1.03
CA TYR A 149 1.98 -30.95 0.65
C TYR A 149 3.37 -30.56 1.17
N TYR A 150 3.98 -29.54 0.57
CA TYR A 150 5.27 -28.99 0.98
C TYR A 150 5.09 -27.81 1.95
N ARG A 151 5.62 -27.94 3.17
CA ARG A 151 5.68 -26.86 4.16
C ARG A 151 7.09 -26.25 4.13
N ASP A 152 7.23 -25.14 3.41
CA ASP A 152 8.50 -24.41 3.19
C ASP A 152 9.63 -25.23 2.52
N CYS A 153 10.57 -24.55 1.87
CA CYS A 153 11.52 -25.12 0.91
C CYS A 153 12.60 -26.07 1.49
N GLN A 154 12.36 -26.73 2.62
CA GLN A 154 13.19 -27.81 3.15
C GLN A 154 12.28 -28.98 3.62
N VAL A 155 12.46 -30.14 2.98
CA VAL A 155 11.73 -31.44 3.02
C VAL A 155 11.40 -31.92 4.47
N PRO A 156 10.30 -32.68 4.78
CA PRO A 156 9.52 -33.59 3.92
C PRO A 156 8.03 -33.30 3.70
N GLN A 157 7.49 -34.03 2.72
CA GLN A 157 6.07 -34.09 2.35
C GLN A 157 5.20 -34.41 3.57
N CYS A 158 4.32 -33.50 3.94
CA CYS A 158 3.40 -33.67 5.07
C CYS A 158 2.07 -34.20 4.55
N HIS A 159 1.57 -35.31 5.11
CA HIS A 159 0.21 -35.78 4.87
C HIS A 159 -0.81 -34.78 5.45
N TYR A 160 -1.90 -34.51 4.72
CA TYR A 160 -2.98 -33.64 5.15
C TYR A 160 -4.35 -34.23 4.78
N GLU A 161 -5.38 -33.71 5.44
CA GLU A 161 -6.78 -33.99 5.17
C GLU A 161 -7.55 -32.68 5.26
N THR A 162 -8.51 -32.48 4.37
CA THR A 162 -9.34 -31.27 4.32
C THR A 162 -10.70 -31.56 4.93
N LEU A 163 -11.07 -30.79 5.95
CA LEU A 163 -12.41 -30.83 6.54
C LEU A 163 -13.28 -29.69 5.99
N GLN A 164 -14.44 -30.02 5.42
CA GLN A 164 -15.43 -29.03 5.01
C GLN A 164 -16.51 -28.91 6.09
N ILE A 165 -16.54 -27.77 6.79
CA ILE A 165 -17.51 -27.49 7.84
C ILE A 165 -18.66 -26.67 7.24
N HIS A 166 -19.87 -27.21 7.25
CA HIS A 166 -21.08 -26.49 6.88
C HIS A 166 -21.80 -25.99 8.13
N VAL A 167 -21.93 -24.68 8.29
CA VAL A 167 -22.66 -24.06 9.40
C VAL A 167 -23.98 -23.51 8.85
N ASN A 168 -25.10 -24.11 9.23
CA ASN A 168 -26.42 -23.55 8.92
C ASN A 168 -26.78 -22.48 9.96
N THR A 169 -26.72 -21.21 9.58
CA THR A 169 -27.22 -20.10 10.41
C THR A 169 -28.65 -19.74 10.00
N THR A 170 -29.63 -19.99 10.86
CA THR A 170 -30.99 -19.41 10.74
C THR A 170 -31.00 -18.02 11.39
N GLY A 171 -30.61 -17.01 10.62
CA GLY A 171 -30.68 -15.57 10.93
C GLY A 171 -30.80 -14.78 9.63
N PRO A 172 -31.23 -13.50 9.65
CA PRO A 172 -31.51 -12.75 8.43
C PRO A 172 -30.24 -12.67 7.58
N GLU A 173 -30.40 -12.94 6.29
CA GLU A 173 -29.37 -13.12 5.25
C GLU A 173 -28.06 -12.39 5.57
N GLN A 174 -27.09 -13.14 6.08
CA GLN A 174 -25.73 -12.67 6.26
C GLN A 174 -25.07 -12.65 4.89
N THR A 175 -24.71 -11.45 4.45
CA THR A 175 -23.80 -11.16 3.35
C THR A 175 -22.69 -12.20 3.29
N SER A 176 -22.58 -12.89 2.16
CA SER A 176 -21.53 -13.84 1.85
C SER A 176 -20.17 -13.27 2.25
N CYS A 177 -19.57 -13.80 3.30
CA CYS A 177 -18.22 -13.44 3.69
C CYS A 177 -17.27 -14.13 2.70
N VAL A 178 -16.76 -13.38 1.71
CA VAL A 178 -15.78 -13.90 0.76
C VAL A 178 -14.39 -13.68 1.36
N ILE A 179 -13.49 -14.67 1.26
CA ILE A 179 -12.07 -14.49 1.59
C ILE A 179 -11.54 -13.32 0.75
N GLY A 180 -11.35 -12.17 1.40
CA GLY A 180 -11.15 -10.85 0.79
C GLY A 180 -11.85 -9.70 1.56
N ASP A 181 -12.98 -9.98 2.22
CA ASP A 181 -13.78 -8.97 2.94
C ASP A 181 -13.28 -8.67 4.36
N GLN A 182 -12.60 -9.62 4.98
CA GLN A 182 -11.82 -9.37 6.19
C GLN A 182 -10.41 -8.99 5.75
N CYS A 183 -9.90 -7.85 6.20
CA CYS A 183 -8.46 -7.55 6.22
C CYS A 183 -7.79 -8.65 7.06
N ASN A 184 -7.54 -9.81 6.46
CA ASN A 184 -6.81 -10.88 7.08
C ASN A 184 -5.41 -10.29 7.38
N PHE A 185 -4.89 -10.51 8.59
CA PHE A 185 -3.64 -9.93 9.11
C PHE A 185 -2.40 -10.12 8.19
N TYR A 186 -2.55 -10.92 7.13
CA TYR A 186 -1.61 -11.18 6.05
C TYR A 186 -1.46 -10.07 5.01
N ILE A 187 -2.35 -9.07 4.94
CA ILE A 187 -2.25 -7.92 4.02
C ILE A 187 -1.80 -6.65 4.77
N LYS A 188 -0.62 -6.70 5.43
CA LYS A 188 0.07 -5.50 5.94
C LYS A 188 0.86 -4.80 4.81
N GLY A 189 0.22 -4.58 3.66
CA GLY A 189 0.80 -3.84 2.54
C GLY A 189 0.16 -2.46 2.41
N ILE A 190 0.98 -1.42 2.29
CA ILE A 190 0.52 -0.08 1.92
C ILE A 190 0.69 0.07 0.40
N GLY A 191 -0.30 0.65 -0.26
CA GLY A 191 -0.29 0.94 -1.69
C GLY A 191 -1.31 0.09 -2.44
N LEU A 192 -2.40 0.73 -2.84
CA LEU A 192 -3.47 0.11 -3.61
C LEU A 192 -3.04 -0.04 -5.07
N THR A 193 -3.14 -1.24 -5.63
CA THR A 193 -2.76 -1.52 -7.03
C THR A 193 -4.00 -1.62 -7.93
N LEU A 194 -3.79 -1.59 -9.25
CA LEU A 194 -4.89 -1.81 -10.20
C LEU A 194 -5.56 -3.18 -10.02
N ASP A 195 -4.79 -4.21 -9.63
CA ASP A 195 -5.33 -5.53 -9.30
C ASP A 195 -6.32 -5.44 -8.15
N ASP A 196 -6.04 -4.62 -7.14
CA ASP A 196 -6.89 -4.44 -5.95
C ASP A 196 -8.13 -3.58 -6.25
N ILE A 197 -8.00 -2.58 -7.11
CA ILE A 197 -9.12 -1.72 -7.54
C ILE A 197 -10.15 -2.51 -8.36
N LEU A 198 -9.68 -3.35 -9.29
CA LEU A 198 -10.57 -4.06 -10.22
C LEU A 198 -10.97 -5.47 -9.73
N ARG A 199 -10.37 -5.95 -8.63
CA ARG A 199 -10.53 -7.33 -8.13
C ARG A 199 -11.98 -7.78 -8.04
N ASP A 200 -12.79 -6.98 -7.36
CA ASP A 200 -14.16 -7.34 -6.98
C ASP A 200 -15.18 -6.98 -8.07
N GLN A 201 -14.72 -6.29 -9.11
CA GLN A 201 -15.55 -5.81 -10.22
C GLN A 201 -15.48 -6.73 -11.44
N LEU A 202 -14.43 -7.56 -11.54
CA LEU A 202 -14.22 -8.49 -12.65
C LEU A 202 -14.83 -9.85 -12.33
N GLN A 203 -15.79 -10.27 -13.16
CA GLN A 203 -16.38 -11.61 -13.06
C GLN A 203 -15.50 -12.65 -13.77
N LEU A 204 -15.20 -13.75 -13.07
CA LEU A 204 -14.44 -14.88 -13.61
C LEU A 204 -15.16 -15.53 -14.80
N ASN A 205 -14.39 -16.02 -15.79
CA ASN A 205 -14.87 -16.75 -16.97
C ASN A 205 -15.96 -16.04 -17.79
N THR A 206 -16.10 -14.71 -17.63
CA THR A 206 -17.11 -13.91 -18.33
C THR A 206 -16.44 -13.07 -19.40
N ALA A 207 -16.87 -13.21 -20.65
CA ALA A 207 -16.33 -12.44 -21.77
C ALA A 207 -16.43 -10.93 -21.51
N LEU A 208 -15.47 -10.15 -22.02
CA LEU A 208 -15.40 -8.69 -21.78
C LEU A 208 -16.69 -7.95 -22.14
N ASN A 209 -17.38 -8.37 -23.21
CA ASN A 209 -18.65 -7.78 -23.62
C ASN A 209 -19.78 -7.95 -22.58
N ASN A 210 -19.69 -8.97 -21.75
CA ASN A 210 -20.68 -9.32 -20.72
C ASN A 210 -20.26 -8.86 -19.31
N GLN A 211 -19.07 -8.28 -19.16
CA GLN A 211 -18.64 -7.65 -17.91
C GLN A 211 -19.49 -6.41 -17.58
N SER A 212 -19.34 -5.88 -16.37
CA SER A 212 -20.06 -4.67 -15.94
C SER A 212 -19.75 -3.45 -16.82
N PHE A 213 -20.67 -2.48 -16.84
CA PHE A 213 -20.46 -1.22 -17.54
C PHE A 213 -19.17 -0.52 -17.10
N SER A 214 -18.88 -0.54 -15.79
CA SER A 214 -17.66 0.05 -15.21
C SER A 214 -16.39 -0.53 -15.84
N ILE A 215 -16.29 -1.85 -16.03
CA ILE A 215 -15.11 -2.47 -16.67
C ILE A 215 -14.99 -2.07 -18.14
N LYS A 216 -16.10 -2.04 -18.89
CA LYS A 216 -16.10 -1.61 -20.31
C LYS A 216 -15.67 -0.16 -20.46
N LEU A 217 -16.21 0.72 -19.62
CA LEU A 217 -15.83 2.14 -19.61
C LEU A 217 -14.36 2.32 -19.20
N SER A 218 -13.89 1.57 -18.20
CA SER A 218 -12.47 1.57 -17.79
C SER A 218 -11.54 1.16 -18.93
N ALA A 219 -11.91 0.12 -19.69
CA ALA A 219 -11.16 -0.32 -20.86
C ALA A 219 -11.15 0.74 -21.96
N GLY A 220 -12.29 1.37 -22.25
CA GLY A 220 -12.39 2.49 -23.18
C GLY A 220 -11.48 3.66 -22.79
N LEU A 221 -11.50 4.06 -21.52
CA LEU A 221 -10.64 5.12 -20.98
C LEU A 221 -9.15 4.76 -21.06
N ALA A 222 -8.78 3.52 -20.72
CA ALA A 222 -7.39 3.06 -20.84
C ALA A 222 -6.88 3.10 -22.28
N ILE A 223 -7.71 2.74 -23.27
CA ILE A 223 -7.39 2.85 -24.70
C ILE A 223 -7.23 4.32 -25.12
N ILE A 224 -8.13 5.20 -24.69
CA ILE A 224 -8.04 6.65 -25.00
C ILE A 224 -6.74 7.24 -24.43
N MET A 225 -6.42 6.93 -23.17
CA MET A 225 -5.17 7.34 -22.53
C MET A 225 -3.95 6.81 -23.28
N PHE A 226 -4.00 5.56 -23.76
CA PHE A 226 -2.93 4.99 -24.58
C PHE A 226 -2.73 5.75 -25.88
N ILE A 227 -3.81 6.02 -26.63
CA ILE A 227 -3.75 6.76 -27.90
C ILE A 227 -3.23 8.20 -27.66
N ALA A 228 -3.76 8.90 -26.65
CA ALA A 228 -3.32 10.25 -26.31
C ALA A 228 -1.84 10.27 -25.91
N GLY A 229 -1.39 9.33 -25.07
CA GLY A 229 0.01 9.20 -24.66
C GLY A 229 0.94 8.84 -25.81
N LEU A 230 0.50 8.00 -26.75
CA LEU A 230 1.25 7.66 -27.96
C LEU A 230 1.44 8.88 -28.86
N ILE A 231 0.36 9.62 -29.14
CA ILE A 231 0.43 10.87 -29.92
C ILE A 231 1.37 11.87 -29.24
N ASN A 232 1.19 12.11 -27.94
CA ASN A 232 2.04 13.02 -27.16
C ASN A 232 3.53 12.64 -27.27
N SER A 233 3.85 11.35 -27.12
CA SER A 233 5.23 10.86 -27.14
C SER A 233 5.85 10.99 -28.54
N ILE A 234 5.11 10.68 -29.60
CA ILE A 234 5.58 10.82 -31.00
C ILE A 234 5.84 12.30 -31.33
N LEU A 235 4.89 13.19 -31.02
CA LEU A 235 5.03 14.62 -31.29
C LEU A 235 6.21 15.23 -30.49
N SER A 236 6.37 14.83 -29.23
CA SER A 236 7.50 15.24 -28.39
C SER A 236 8.83 14.75 -28.96
N PHE A 237 8.91 13.47 -29.35
CA PHE A 237 10.10 12.89 -29.94
C PHE A 237 10.53 13.61 -31.22
N ILE A 238 9.60 13.83 -32.15
CA ILE A 238 9.85 14.58 -33.41
C ILE A 238 10.38 15.99 -33.12
N THR A 239 9.82 16.65 -32.11
CA THR A 239 10.20 18.02 -31.73
C THR A 239 11.62 18.06 -31.16
N PHE A 240 11.90 17.22 -30.17
CA PHE A 240 13.16 17.25 -29.44
C PHE A 240 14.32 16.63 -30.22
N GLN A 241 14.07 15.81 -31.23
CA GLN A 241 15.10 15.32 -32.15
C GLN A 241 15.70 16.42 -33.06
N SER A 242 15.06 17.60 -33.14
CA SER A 242 15.57 18.71 -33.93
C SER A 242 16.97 19.17 -33.48
N LYS A 243 17.79 19.61 -34.44
CA LYS A 243 19.14 20.12 -34.15
C LYS A 243 19.14 21.30 -33.16
N ASP A 244 18.09 22.13 -33.21
CA ASP A 244 17.94 23.30 -32.35
C ASP A 244 17.64 22.89 -30.90
N ALA A 245 16.73 21.92 -30.69
CA ALA A 245 16.48 21.39 -29.34
C ALA A 245 17.71 20.67 -28.77
N GLN A 246 18.50 19.99 -29.62
CA GLN A 246 19.69 19.24 -29.23
C GLN A 246 20.96 20.09 -29.06
N GLN A 247 20.86 21.42 -29.01
CA GLN A 247 22.04 22.30 -28.83
C GLN A 247 22.67 22.18 -27.44
N VAL A 248 21.90 21.81 -26.43
CA VAL A 248 22.32 21.67 -25.01
C VAL A 248 21.74 20.39 -24.40
N GLY A 249 22.25 19.99 -23.22
CA GLY A 249 21.83 18.78 -22.51
C GLY A 249 20.32 18.68 -22.27
N CYS A 250 19.65 19.81 -22.06
CA CYS A 250 18.20 19.90 -21.89
C CYS A 250 17.40 19.16 -22.98
N GLY A 251 17.82 19.27 -24.25
CA GLY A 251 17.14 18.57 -25.34
C GLY A 251 17.28 17.05 -25.25
N MET A 252 18.42 16.53 -24.79
CA MET A 252 18.62 15.09 -24.64
C MET A 252 17.79 14.51 -23.51
N TYR A 253 17.68 15.23 -22.39
CA TYR A 253 16.77 14.83 -21.30
C TYR A 253 15.32 14.77 -21.78
N LEU A 254 14.88 15.73 -22.61
CA LEU A 254 13.52 15.76 -23.16
C LEU A 254 13.26 14.63 -24.18
N ILE A 255 14.26 14.22 -24.97
CA ILE A 255 14.16 13.00 -25.78
C ILE A 255 14.00 11.77 -24.88
N ALA A 256 14.86 11.63 -23.87
CA ALA A 256 14.80 10.49 -22.94
C ALA A 256 13.45 10.44 -22.21
N SER A 257 12.90 11.59 -21.82
CA SER A 257 11.57 11.70 -21.19
C SER A 257 10.44 11.34 -22.17
N SER A 258 10.55 11.72 -23.45
CA SER A 258 9.59 11.29 -24.49
C SER A 258 9.58 9.77 -24.68
N ILE A 259 10.76 9.12 -24.68
CA ILE A 259 10.88 7.66 -24.75
C ILE A 259 10.32 7.00 -23.49
N THR A 260 10.68 7.53 -22.32
CA THR A 260 10.25 6.98 -21.02
C THR A 260 8.73 7.09 -20.86
N SER A 261 8.12 8.18 -21.33
CA SER A 261 6.67 8.35 -21.31
C SER A 261 5.95 7.38 -22.26
N LEU A 262 6.51 7.11 -23.45
CA LEU A 262 6.00 6.06 -24.33
C LEU A 262 6.04 4.68 -23.66
N LEU A 263 7.17 4.35 -23.02
CA LEU A 263 7.33 3.08 -22.28
C LEU A 263 6.37 3.00 -21.11
N THR A 264 6.13 4.10 -20.39
CA THR A 264 5.19 4.19 -19.26
C THR A 264 3.77 3.88 -19.73
N ILE A 265 3.29 4.55 -20.78
CA ILE A 265 1.93 4.37 -21.28
C ILE A 265 1.73 2.98 -21.91
N THR A 266 2.78 2.44 -22.55
CA THR A 266 2.80 1.05 -23.04
C THR A 266 2.72 0.05 -21.88
N MET A 267 3.49 0.24 -20.82
CA MET A 267 3.42 -0.64 -19.64
C MET A 267 2.10 -0.51 -18.89
N PHE A 268 1.51 0.69 -18.82
CA PHE A 268 0.20 0.92 -18.22
C PHE A 268 -0.89 0.12 -18.95
N ILE A 269 -0.94 0.18 -20.29
CA ILE A 269 -1.95 -0.57 -21.05
C ILE A 269 -1.71 -2.08 -20.94
N ILE A 270 -0.44 -2.52 -20.93
CA ILE A 270 -0.08 -3.92 -20.67
C ILE A 270 -0.56 -4.35 -19.29
N LYS A 271 -0.34 -3.53 -18.24
CA LYS A 271 -0.83 -3.80 -16.88
C LYS A 271 -2.34 -3.93 -16.83
N PHE A 272 -3.06 -2.99 -17.45
CA PHE A 272 -4.51 -3.00 -17.49
C PHE A 272 -5.04 -4.29 -18.14
N TRP A 273 -4.55 -4.64 -19.32
CA TRP A 273 -4.97 -5.87 -20.00
C TRP A 273 -4.49 -7.12 -19.28
N PHE A 274 -3.32 -7.10 -18.65
CA PHE A 274 -2.87 -8.22 -17.84
C PHE A 274 -3.86 -8.52 -16.71
N VAL A 275 -4.31 -7.51 -15.95
CA VAL A 275 -5.32 -7.68 -14.89
C VAL A 275 -6.65 -8.21 -15.45
N VAL A 276 -7.13 -7.62 -16.54
CA VAL A 276 -8.42 -8.03 -17.16
C VAL A 276 -8.34 -9.46 -17.70
N LEU A 277 -7.31 -9.80 -18.47
CA LEU A 277 -7.18 -11.10 -19.14
C LEU A 277 -6.91 -12.23 -18.15
N THR A 278 -6.10 -11.99 -17.13
CA THR A 278 -5.79 -13.02 -16.10
C THR A 278 -7.01 -13.34 -15.23
N ARG A 279 -7.98 -12.42 -15.12
CA ARG A 279 -9.26 -12.65 -14.46
C ARG A 279 -10.32 -13.28 -15.35
N ILE A 280 -10.39 -12.88 -16.62
CA ILE A 280 -11.36 -13.47 -17.57
C ILE A 280 -10.96 -14.89 -17.96
N ASN A 281 -9.66 -15.18 -18.08
CA ASN A 281 -9.16 -16.47 -18.56
C ASN A 281 -8.37 -17.22 -17.48
N VAL A 282 -9.05 -18.16 -16.81
CA VAL A 282 -8.48 -19.04 -15.76
C VAL A 282 -7.39 -19.97 -16.30
N SER A 283 -7.29 -20.16 -17.63
CA SER A 283 -6.26 -21.00 -18.29
C SER A 283 -4.85 -20.38 -18.31
N THR A 284 -4.67 -19.17 -17.76
CA THR A 284 -3.35 -18.53 -17.73
C THR A 284 -2.37 -19.30 -16.86
N SER A 285 -1.21 -19.67 -17.43
CA SER A 285 -0.18 -20.41 -16.68
C SER A 285 0.32 -19.66 -15.44
N LEU A 286 0.56 -20.40 -14.36
CA LEU A 286 1.05 -19.86 -13.09
C LEU A 286 2.37 -19.09 -13.25
N SER A 287 3.24 -19.53 -14.16
CA SER A 287 4.51 -18.86 -14.47
C SER A 287 4.33 -17.47 -15.07
N VAL A 288 3.33 -17.28 -15.94
CA VAL A 288 2.99 -15.97 -16.50
C VAL A 288 2.42 -15.07 -15.42
N LEU A 289 1.53 -15.59 -14.58
CA LEU A 289 0.96 -14.87 -13.44
C LEU A 289 2.04 -14.41 -12.46
N ARG A 290 2.98 -15.30 -12.11
CA ARG A 290 4.10 -14.99 -11.21
C ARG A 290 5.03 -13.93 -11.79
N ARG A 291 5.43 -14.05 -13.06
CA ARG A 291 6.29 -13.05 -13.71
C ARG A 291 5.60 -11.70 -13.83
N GLY A 292 4.32 -11.68 -14.21
CA GLY A 292 3.56 -10.42 -14.29
C GLY A 292 3.42 -9.75 -12.93
N CYS A 293 3.13 -10.52 -11.88
CA CYS A 293 3.04 -10.04 -10.49
C CYS A 293 4.34 -9.36 -10.03
N VAL A 294 5.50 -10.01 -10.25
CA VAL A 294 6.80 -9.51 -9.77
C VAL A 294 7.32 -8.35 -10.60
N SER A 295 7.08 -8.32 -11.91
CA SER A 295 7.79 -7.40 -12.81
C SER A 295 6.98 -6.18 -13.26
N ILE A 296 5.67 -6.30 -13.51
CA ILE A 296 4.93 -5.22 -14.19
C ILE A 296 4.86 -3.96 -13.33
N GLU A 297 4.51 -4.09 -12.05
CA GLU A 297 4.37 -2.95 -11.15
C GLU A 297 5.70 -2.20 -10.93
N PRO A 298 6.81 -2.88 -10.56
CA PRO A 298 8.05 -2.18 -10.29
C PRO A 298 8.66 -1.55 -11.56
N ILE A 299 8.52 -2.18 -12.74
CA ILE A 299 8.95 -1.60 -14.02
C ILE A 299 8.15 -0.33 -14.34
N LEU A 300 6.84 -0.35 -14.11
CA LEU A 300 5.99 0.84 -14.30
C LEU A 300 6.42 1.99 -13.38
N LYS A 301 6.73 1.69 -12.11
CA LYS A 301 7.29 2.67 -11.17
C LYS A 301 8.65 3.22 -11.61
N LEU A 302 9.54 2.37 -12.10
CA LEU A 302 10.85 2.76 -12.62
C LEU A 302 10.71 3.83 -13.72
N PHE A 303 9.82 3.62 -14.70
CA PHE A 303 9.61 4.58 -15.77
C PHE A 303 9.01 5.90 -15.28
N LEU A 304 8.04 5.84 -14.36
CA LEU A 304 7.46 7.06 -13.79
C LEU A 304 8.49 7.87 -12.99
N TYR A 305 9.37 7.20 -12.24
CA TYR A 305 10.42 7.89 -11.48
C TYR A 305 11.50 8.45 -12.41
N LEU A 306 11.85 7.73 -13.47
CA LEU A 306 12.75 8.24 -14.51
C LEU A 306 12.23 9.54 -15.11
N ASP A 307 10.94 9.59 -15.46
CA ASP A 307 10.33 10.78 -16.03
C ASP A 307 10.43 12.00 -15.09
N GLY A 308 10.12 11.81 -13.81
CA GLY A 308 10.26 12.84 -12.78
C GLY A 308 11.69 13.37 -12.68
N TRP A 309 12.68 12.48 -12.54
CA TRP A 309 14.09 12.88 -12.41
C TRP A 309 14.67 13.50 -13.69
N LEU A 310 14.26 13.04 -14.88
CA LEU A 310 14.63 13.69 -16.15
C LEU A 310 14.09 15.12 -16.23
N ASN A 311 12.87 15.36 -15.75
CA ASN A 311 12.31 16.71 -15.65
C ASN A 311 13.13 17.58 -14.67
N ALA A 312 13.50 17.04 -13.51
CA ALA A 312 14.41 17.74 -12.59
C ALA A 312 15.76 18.08 -13.26
N CYS A 313 16.34 17.17 -14.04
CA CYS A 313 17.55 17.44 -14.82
C CYS A 313 17.36 18.58 -15.83
N VAL A 314 16.20 18.67 -16.48
CA VAL A 314 15.86 19.78 -17.38
C VAL A 314 15.88 21.13 -16.65
N ALA A 315 15.27 21.21 -15.47
CA ALA A 315 15.25 22.45 -14.69
C ALA A 315 16.64 22.85 -14.16
N VAL A 316 17.42 21.88 -13.66
CA VAL A 316 18.80 22.12 -13.24
C VAL A 316 19.65 22.62 -14.41
N GLU A 317 19.54 22.00 -15.58
CA GLU A 317 20.30 22.42 -16.76
C GLU A 317 19.94 23.86 -17.18
N ARG A 318 18.66 24.23 -17.11
CA ARG A 318 18.20 25.61 -17.39
C ARG A 318 18.74 26.61 -16.37
N ALA A 319 18.77 26.24 -15.08
CA ALA A 319 19.35 27.08 -14.04
C ALA A 319 20.88 27.27 -14.26
N VAL A 320 21.60 26.20 -14.60
CA VAL A 320 23.04 26.26 -14.90
C VAL A 320 23.34 27.08 -16.16
N LEU A 321 22.49 27.00 -17.19
CA LEU A 321 22.60 27.81 -18.40
C LEU A 321 22.57 29.31 -18.06
N ILE A 322 21.64 29.72 -17.19
CA ILE A 322 21.50 31.11 -16.76
C ILE A 322 22.66 31.51 -15.83
N LEU A 323 23.02 30.66 -14.87
CA LEU A 323 24.12 30.92 -13.93
C LEU A 323 25.46 31.14 -14.65
N LYS A 324 25.77 30.32 -15.67
CA LYS A 324 27.03 30.44 -16.39
C LYS A 324 27.02 31.45 -17.53
N GLY A 325 25.85 31.78 -18.07
CA GLY A 325 25.69 32.75 -19.15
C GLY A 325 26.66 32.50 -20.30
N VAL A 326 27.55 33.46 -20.58
CA VAL A 326 28.56 33.38 -21.64
C VAL A 326 29.61 32.27 -21.44
N ASN A 327 29.85 31.87 -20.18
CA ASN A 327 30.80 30.81 -19.83
C ASN A 327 30.18 29.40 -19.91
N PHE A 328 28.96 29.28 -20.44
CA PHE A 328 28.28 28.00 -20.56
C PHE A 328 28.85 27.16 -21.71
N ASP A 329 29.46 26.02 -21.37
CA ASP A 329 29.98 25.06 -22.34
C ASP A 329 28.91 24.05 -22.79
N LYS A 330 28.42 24.23 -24.02
CA LYS A 330 27.44 23.36 -24.66
C LYS A 330 27.95 21.92 -24.86
N LYS A 331 29.24 21.71 -25.15
CA LYS A 331 29.79 20.35 -25.37
C LYS A 331 29.86 19.59 -24.06
N LYS A 332 30.33 20.25 -22.99
CA LYS A 332 30.36 19.67 -21.63
C LYS A 332 28.95 19.34 -21.13
N SER A 333 28.00 20.27 -21.30
CA SER A 333 26.58 20.06 -21.03
C SER A 333 26.05 18.79 -21.70
N LYS A 334 26.32 18.60 -23.00
CA LYS A 334 25.89 17.40 -23.71
C LYS A 334 26.53 16.11 -23.18
N SER A 335 27.82 16.14 -22.86
CA SER A 335 28.54 14.99 -22.33
C SER A 335 27.97 14.53 -20.99
N ILE A 336 27.70 15.49 -20.09
CA ILE A 336 27.08 15.24 -18.79
C ILE A 336 25.70 14.62 -18.97
N ALA A 337 24.84 15.24 -19.79
CA ALA A 337 23.49 14.75 -20.01
C ALA A 337 23.46 13.31 -20.56
N ARG A 338 24.36 12.94 -21.48
CA ARG A 338 24.47 11.57 -21.97
C ARG A 338 24.82 10.58 -20.86
N ARG A 339 25.78 10.93 -19.99
CA ARG A 339 26.17 10.08 -18.84
C ARG A 339 25.02 9.95 -17.84
N THR A 340 24.34 11.05 -17.52
CA THR A 340 23.20 11.04 -16.61
C THR A 340 22.07 10.17 -17.13
N ILE A 341 21.69 10.28 -18.42
CA ILE A 341 20.63 9.44 -19.02
C ILE A 341 20.99 7.94 -18.97
N LEU A 342 22.27 7.59 -19.09
CA LEU A 342 22.73 6.21 -18.98
C LEU A 342 22.69 5.69 -17.53
N ILE A 343 23.13 6.49 -16.56
CA ILE A 343 23.32 6.07 -15.16
C ILE A 343 22.01 6.10 -14.37
N LEU A 344 21.16 7.09 -14.62
CA LEU A 344 19.94 7.34 -13.84
C LEU A 344 19.00 6.12 -13.74
N PRO A 345 18.74 5.34 -14.81
CA PRO A 345 17.93 4.12 -14.71
C PRO A 345 18.49 3.10 -13.72
N PHE A 346 19.81 2.91 -13.67
CA PHE A 346 20.43 1.96 -12.75
C PHE A 346 20.34 2.44 -11.30
N CYS A 347 20.48 3.75 -11.05
CA CYS A 347 20.29 4.32 -9.72
C CYS A 347 18.87 4.10 -9.20
N ILE A 348 17.85 4.37 -10.03
CA ILE A 348 16.44 4.19 -9.65
C ILE A 348 16.09 2.70 -9.54
N PHE A 349 16.65 1.85 -10.39
CA PHE A 349 16.46 0.41 -10.26
C PHE A 349 17.01 -0.11 -8.93
N GLY A 350 18.20 0.36 -8.51
CA GLY A 350 18.80 0.00 -7.24
C GLY A 350 17.91 0.37 -6.04
N THR A 351 17.23 1.51 -6.07
CA THR A 351 16.31 1.90 -5.00
C THR A 351 15.00 1.10 -4.98
N LEU A 352 14.62 0.47 -6.11
CA LEU A 352 13.41 -0.33 -6.28
C LEU A 352 13.61 -1.84 -6.13
N ILE A 353 14.83 -2.32 -5.85
CA ILE A 353 15.15 -3.76 -5.77
C ILE A 353 14.25 -4.52 -4.78
N HIS A 354 13.90 -3.90 -3.65
CA HIS A 354 13.04 -4.53 -2.64
C HIS A 354 11.66 -4.89 -3.19
N GLU A 355 11.12 -4.10 -4.12
CA GLU A 355 9.82 -4.41 -4.73
C GLU A 355 9.86 -5.69 -5.56
N PHE A 356 10.95 -5.95 -6.28
CA PHE A 356 11.10 -7.19 -7.05
C PHE A 356 11.26 -8.43 -6.16
N VAL A 357 11.85 -8.28 -4.97
CA VAL A 357 12.16 -9.40 -4.07
C VAL A 357 10.96 -9.81 -3.20
N PHE A 358 10.23 -8.83 -2.66
CA PHE A 358 9.19 -9.09 -1.65
C PHE A 358 7.77 -9.22 -2.22
N ARG A 359 7.63 -9.10 -3.54
CA ARG A 359 6.35 -9.27 -4.24
C ARG A 359 6.16 -10.73 -4.62
N ARG A 360 5.03 -11.31 -4.20
CA ARG A 360 4.77 -12.75 -4.34
C ARG A 360 3.36 -12.98 -4.84
N LEU A 361 3.21 -14.05 -5.63
CA LEU A 361 1.92 -14.53 -6.07
C LEU A 361 1.32 -15.40 -4.97
N PHE A 362 0.13 -15.05 -4.50
CA PHE A 362 -0.66 -15.82 -3.56
C PHE A 362 -1.84 -16.47 -4.28
N GLU A 363 -2.02 -17.76 -4.05
CA GLU A 363 -3.05 -18.58 -4.69
C GLU A 363 -3.92 -19.20 -3.60
N TYR A 364 -5.24 -19.12 -3.78
CA TYR A 364 -6.19 -19.83 -2.94
C TYR A 364 -7.35 -20.36 -3.78
N GLU A 365 -7.88 -21.50 -3.37
CA GLU A 365 -9.02 -22.16 -3.99
C GLU A 365 -10.22 -22.03 -3.06
N THR A 366 -11.40 -21.73 -3.63
CA THR A 366 -12.65 -21.84 -2.86
C THR A 366 -13.29 -23.20 -3.10
N ALA A 367 -13.89 -23.76 -2.05
CA ALA A 367 -14.66 -25.01 -2.13
C ALA A 367 -15.72 -24.95 -3.27
N PRO A 368 -16.06 -26.09 -3.89
CA PRO A 368 -17.05 -26.15 -4.96
C PRO A 368 -18.38 -25.56 -4.47
N VAL A 369 -18.88 -24.57 -5.20
CA VAL A 369 -20.25 -24.07 -5.02
C VAL A 369 -21.13 -25.02 -5.82
N THR A 370 -21.91 -25.86 -5.15
CA THR A 370 -22.95 -26.67 -5.76
C THR A 370 -24.06 -25.76 -6.29
N ASN A 371 -23.90 -25.27 -7.51
CA ASN A 371 -25.03 -24.74 -8.25
C ASN A 371 -25.96 -25.90 -8.63
N LYS A 372 -27.27 -25.63 -8.73
CA LYS A 372 -28.33 -26.61 -9.09
C LYS A 372 -28.15 -27.32 -10.46
N THR A 373 -27.04 -27.06 -11.14
CA THR A 373 -26.57 -27.73 -12.35
C THR A 373 -25.25 -28.41 -11.99
N ASN A 374 -25.21 -29.74 -12.04
CA ASN A 374 -24.11 -30.62 -11.62
C ASN A 374 -22.75 -30.34 -12.30
N GLU A 375 -22.12 -29.21 -12.02
CA GLU A 375 -20.73 -28.90 -12.37
C GLU A 375 -20.02 -28.32 -11.15
N ASP A 376 -19.15 -29.13 -10.54
CA ASP A 376 -18.20 -28.70 -9.52
C ASP A 376 -17.20 -27.73 -10.17
N THR A 377 -17.43 -26.43 -10.04
CA THR A 377 -16.49 -25.40 -10.52
C THR A 377 -15.62 -24.93 -9.35
N ILE A 378 -14.44 -25.54 -9.21
CA ILE A 378 -13.37 -25.02 -8.33
C ILE A 378 -12.94 -23.65 -8.88
N LYS A 379 -13.16 -22.59 -8.10
CA LYS A 379 -12.72 -21.24 -8.48
C LYS A 379 -11.34 -20.98 -7.90
N ARG A 380 -10.35 -20.89 -8.79
CA ARG A 380 -8.96 -20.52 -8.48
C ARG A 380 -8.85 -18.99 -8.41
N TYR A 381 -8.49 -18.47 -7.24
CA TYR A 381 -8.24 -17.05 -7.05
C TYR A 381 -6.74 -16.80 -6.91
N VAL A 382 -6.25 -15.84 -7.69
CA VAL A 382 -4.82 -15.47 -7.71
C VAL A 382 -4.69 -13.99 -7.33
N SER A 383 -3.77 -13.68 -6.43
CA SER A 383 -3.52 -12.33 -5.93
C SER A 383 -2.03 -12.03 -5.95
N CYS A 384 -1.65 -10.81 -6.34
CA CYS A 384 -0.27 -10.35 -6.21
C CYS A 384 -0.13 -9.51 -4.93
N ILE A 385 0.60 -10.01 -3.94
CA ILE A 385 0.75 -9.35 -2.64
C ILE A 385 2.20 -8.95 -2.40
N THR A 386 2.39 -7.87 -1.64
CA THR A 386 3.70 -7.48 -1.10
C THR A 386 3.73 -7.79 0.38
N ARG A 387 4.83 -8.39 0.86
CA ARG A 387 5.04 -8.66 2.28
C ARG A 387 6.37 -8.09 2.71
N TYR A 388 6.33 -6.89 3.28
CA TYR A 388 7.51 -6.22 3.81
C TYR A 388 7.63 -6.48 5.32
N SER A 389 8.87 -6.57 5.82
CA SER A 389 9.13 -6.38 7.25
C SER A 389 8.93 -4.89 7.61
N PRO A 390 8.73 -4.53 8.89
CA PRO A 390 8.55 -3.13 9.29
C PRO A 390 9.63 -2.19 8.74
N SER A 391 10.91 -2.58 8.84
CA SER A 391 12.01 -1.77 8.33
C SER A 391 12.00 -1.61 6.80
N VAL A 392 11.58 -2.64 6.06
CA VAL A 392 11.46 -2.56 4.59
C VAL A 392 10.25 -1.71 4.20
N GLN A 393 9.18 -1.71 5.01
CA GLN A 393 8.03 -0.84 4.82
C GLN A 393 8.41 0.64 5.00
N ASP A 394 9.20 0.97 6.04
CA ASP A 394 9.71 2.33 6.26
C ASP A 394 10.60 2.79 5.10
N TYR A 395 11.50 1.92 4.65
CA TYR A 395 12.34 2.18 3.47
C TYR A 395 11.49 2.40 2.21
N ASN A 396 10.51 1.55 1.95
CA ASN A 396 9.61 1.67 0.80
C ASN A 396 8.87 3.02 0.81
N THR A 397 8.36 3.43 1.96
CA THR A 397 7.71 4.73 2.13
C THR A 397 8.68 5.88 1.90
N ALA A 398 9.89 5.83 2.46
CA ALA A 398 10.91 6.87 2.26
C ALA A 398 11.31 7.01 0.79
N ILE A 399 11.54 5.90 0.09
CA ILE A 399 11.85 5.87 -1.35
C ILE A 399 10.70 6.41 -2.19
N LEU A 400 9.45 6.07 -1.85
CA LEU A 400 8.27 6.63 -2.50
C LEU A 400 8.26 8.16 -2.42
N PHE A 401 8.44 8.73 -1.23
CA PHE A 401 8.50 10.19 -1.07
C PHE A 401 9.69 10.80 -1.79
N PHE A 402 10.87 10.16 -1.73
CA PHE A 402 12.08 10.63 -2.40
C PHE A 402 11.89 10.77 -3.91
N HIS A 403 11.40 9.71 -4.58
CA HIS A 403 11.22 9.76 -6.04
C HIS A 403 9.99 10.54 -6.49
N LEU A 404 8.94 10.61 -5.66
CA LEU A 404 7.75 11.36 -6.03
C LEU A 404 7.89 12.85 -5.77
N VAL A 405 8.34 13.26 -4.58
CA VAL A 405 8.40 14.67 -4.16
C VAL A 405 9.74 15.33 -4.53
N GLY A 406 10.84 14.57 -4.47
CA GLY A 406 12.20 15.08 -4.72
C GLY A 406 12.35 15.83 -6.04
N PRO A 407 11.91 15.27 -7.20
CA PRO A 407 12.01 15.97 -8.47
C PRO A 407 11.26 17.31 -8.52
N PHE A 408 10.10 17.41 -7.85
CA PHE A 408 9.33 18.66 -7.80
C PHE A 408 10.03 19.72 -6.96
N ILE A 409 10.64 19.32 -5.83
CA ILE A 409 11.44 20.22 -5.00
C ILE A 409 12.62 20.79 -5.81
N VAL A 410 13.35 19.94 -6.54
CA VAL A 410 14.46 20.37 -7.40
C VAL A 410 13.99 21.33 -8.50
N ASN A 411 12.85 21.04 -9.15
CA ASN A 411 12.25 21.92 -10.14
C ASN A 411 11.86 23.28 -9.56
N LEU A 412 11.21 23.30 -8.39
CA LEU A 412 10.77 24.52 -7.72
C LEU A 412 11.96 25.41 -7.35
N PHE A 413 12.99 24.85 -6.71
CA PHE A 413 14.20 25.60 -6.36
C PHE A 413 14.94 26.11 -7.58
N SER A 414 15.01 25.33 -8.67
CA SER A 414 15.60 25.76 -9.93
C SER A 414 14.84 26.94 -10.55
N ALA A 415 13.50 26.91 -10.52
CA ALA A 415 12.68 28.01 -11.04
C ALA A 415 12.80 29.28 -10.19
N LEU A 416 12.79 29.15 -8.86
CA LEU A 416 13.01 30.27 -7.93
C LEU A 416 14.40 30.89 -8.14
N PHE A 417 15.43 30.06 -8.31
CA PHE A 417 16.78 30.52 -8.62
C PHE A 417 16.82 31.36 -9.90
N ILE A 418 16.14 30.91 -10.97
CA ILE A 418 16.08 31.65 -12.25
C ILE A 418 15.43 33.02 -12.07
N ILE A 419 14.29 33.07 -11.37
CA ILE A 419 13.53 34.31 -11.21
C ILE A 419 14.25 35.30 -10.30
N LEU A 420 14.72 34.83 -9.13
CA LEU A 420 15.42 35.69 -8.16
C LEU A 420 16.80 36.11 -8.67
N GLY A 421 17.54 35.19 -9.30
CA GLY A 421 18.84 35.48 -9.91
C GLY A 421 18.73 36.48 -11.06
N GLY A 422 17.74 36.30 -11.95
CA GLY A 422 17.45 37.26 -13.02
C GLY A 422 17.06 38.63 -12.48
N ALA A 423 16.22 38.68 -11.44
CA ALA A 423 15.78 39.94 -10.82
C ALA A 423 16.94 40.68 -10.15
N HIS A 424 17.82 39.95 -9.45
CA HIS A 424 19.01 40.51 -8.82
C HIS A 424 19.98 41.10 -9.85
N GLN A 425 20.19 40.40 -10.97
CA GLN A 425 21.08 40.91 -12.02
C GLN A 425 20.49 42.14 -12.72
N ARG A 426 19.16 42.20 -12.90
CA ARG A 426 18.48 43.40 -13.41
C ARG A 426 18.49 44.56 -12.41
N SER A 427 18.37 44.32 -11.11
CA SER A 427 18.45 45.39 -10.11
C SER A 427 19.84 46.03 -10.01
N ILE A 428 20.90 45.27 -10.27
CA ILE A 428 22.28 45.81 -10.33
C ILE A 428 22.48 46.69 -11.58
N THR A 429 21.87 46.34 -12.70
CA THR A 429 22.08 47.03 -13.99
C THR A 429 21.08 48.16 -14.25
N ARG A 430 19.88 48.09 -13.68
CA ARG A 430 18.81 49.09 -13.79
C ARG A 430 18.35 49.53 -12.39
N THR A 431 18.94 50.61 -11.90
CA THR A 431 18.69 51.17 -10.56
C THR A 431 17.40 51.97 -10.44
N ASN A 432 16.73 52.28 -11.55
CA ASN A 432 15.50 53.11 -11.59
C ASN A 432 14.24 52.37 -11.10
N GLN A 433 14.33 51.08 -10.77
CA GLN A 433 13.21 50.26 -10.33
C GLN A 433 13.61 49.51 -9.05
N SER A 434 12.62 49.29 -8.19
CA SER A 434 12.80 48.52 -6.97
C SER A 434 13.04 47.03 -7.28
N PHE A 435 13.74 46.34 -6.37
CA PHE A 435 13.95 44.88 -6.50
C PHE A 435 12.63 44.11 -6.63
N LYS A 436 11.57 44.56 -5.95
CA LYS A 436 10.23 43.94 -6.03
C LYS A 436 9.64 44.05 -7.45
N GLU A 437 9.82 45.16 -8.13
CA GLU A 437 9.37 45.36 -9.51
C GLU A 437 10.14 44.44 -10.48
N HIS A 438 11.46 44.31 -10.30
CA HIS A 438 12.27 43.37 -11.07
C HIS A 438 11.83 41.91 -10.88
N VAL A 439 11.51 41.51 -9.63
CA VAL A 439 10.97 40.17 -9.34
C VAL A 439 9.61 39.95 -10.01
N GLN A 440 8.71 40.94 -9.96
CA GLN A 440 7.40 40.85 -10.63
C GLN A 440 7.53 40.73 -12.15
N GLU A 441 8.44 41.49 -12.76
CA GLU A 441 8.71 41.40 -14.20
C GLU A 441 9.28 40.02 -14.57
N GLN A 442 10.28 39.53 -13.84
CA GLN A 442 10.85 38.20 -14.04
C GLN A 442 9.85 37.08 -13.82
N PHE A 443 9.00 37.19 -12.81
CA PHE A 443 7.92 36.25 -12.60
C PHE A 443 6.95 36.25 -13.79
N ARG A 444 6.59 37.41 -14.35
CA ARG A 444 5.70 37.48 -15.53
C ARG A 444 6.33 36.86 -16.78
N GLU A 445 7.62 37.09 -17.01
CA GLU A 445 8.38 36.50 -18.13
C GLU A 445 8.53 34.98 -17.98
N HIS A 446 8.77 34.49 -16.76
CA HIS A 446 9.13 33.11 -16.49
C HIS A 446 8.07 32.29 -15.74
N LYS A 447 6.83 32.79 -15.61
CA LYS A 447 5.73 32.13 -14.86
C LYS A 447 5.54 30.67 -15.23
N GLN A 448 5.78 30.32 -16.50
CA GLN A 448 5.64 28.95 -17.00
C GLN A 448 6.63 27.96 -16.35
N LEU A 449 7.80 28.43 -15.90
CA LEU A 449 8.78 27.59 -15.17
C LEU A 449 8.29 27.17 -13.79
N ILE A 450 7.34 27.91 -13.20
CA ILE A 450 6.71 27.58 -11.91
C ILE A 450 5.39 26.84 -12.13
N ILE A 451 4.57 27.30 -13.07
CA ILE A 451 3.24 26.71 -13.33
C ILE A 451 3.35 25.24 -13.73
N SER A 452 4.31 24.89 -14.62
CA SER A 452 4.48 23.53 -15.12
C SER A 452 4.77 22.50 -13.99
N PRO A 453 5.78 22.70 -13.12
CA PRO A 453 6.02 21.81 -11.99
C PRO A 453 4.85 21.72 -11.00
N ILE A 454 4.14 22.82 -10.75
CA ILE A 454 2.97 22.81 -9.85
C ILE A 454 1.84 21.96 -10.44
N VAL A 455 1.54 22.11 -11.73
CA VAL A 455 0.51 21.31 -12.41
C VAL A 455 0.89 19.82 -12.37
N LEU A 456 2.15 19.49 -12.66
CA LEU A 456 2.62 18.10 -12.61
C LEU A 456 2.58 17.52 -11.20
N LEU A 457 2.87 18.33 -10.17
CA LEU A 457 2.76 17.93 -8.77
C LEU A 457 1.30 17.62 -8.42
N ILE A 458 0.37 18.52 -8.75
CA ILE A 458 -1.07 18.32 -8.51
C ILE A 458 -1.57 17.03 -9.16
N LEU A 459 -1.20 16.79 -10.43
CA LEU A 459 -1.56 15.56 -11.14
C LEU A 459 -0.93 14.29 -10.54
N SER A 460 0.17 14.44 -9.79
CA SER A 460 0.87 13.33 -9.13
C SER A 460 0.39 13.07 -7.69
N ILE A 461 -0.38 13.99 -7.07
CA ILE A 461 -0.94 13.83 -5.71
C ILE A 461 -1.81 12.58 -5.59
N PRO A 462 -2.73 12.27 -6.52
CA PRO A 462 -3.53 11.05 -6.45
C PRO A 462 -2.69 9.78 -6.32
N ARG A 463 -1.50 9.76 -6.93
CA ARG A 463 -0.55 8.66 -6.81
C ARG A 463 -0.03 8.50 -5.39
N LEU A 464 0.31 9.61 -4.74
CA LEU A 464 0.78 9.59 -3.36
C LEU A 464 -0.31 9.03 -2.44
N ILE A 465 -1.54 9.52 -2.61
CA ILE A 465 -2.70 9.08 -1.84
C ILE A 465 -2.90 7.56 -2.01
N ILE A 466 -3.00 7.08 -3.26
CA ILE A 466 -3.16 5.65 -3.56
C ILE A 466 -2.02 4.81 -2.99
N SER A 467 -0.79 5.31 -3.06
CA SER A 467 0.40 4.60 -2.58
C SER A 467 0.50 4.57 -1.04
N LEU A 468 -0.27 5.40 -0.33
CA LEU A 468 -0.35 5.46 1.14
C LEU A 468 -1.63 4.82 1.68
N LEU A 469 -2.59 4.48 0.83
CA LEU A 469 -3.79 3.78 1.25
C LEU A 469 -3.47 2.34 1.65
N PRO A 470 -4.11 1.82 2.72
CA PRO A 470 -4.00 0.40 3.07
C PRO A 470 -4.48 -0.48 1.91
N GLY A 471 -3.78 -1.57 1.63
CA GLY A 471 -4.15 -2.52 0.58
C GLY A 471 -5.48 -3.26 0.78
N CYS A 472 -6.13 -3.09 1.93
CA CYS A 472 -7.45 -3.67 2.24
C CYS A 472 -8.59 -2.63 2.28
N ALA A 473 -8.38 -1.44 1.73
CA ALA A 473 -9.47 -0.49 1.54
C ALA A 473 -10.57 -1.12 0.66
N LYS A 474 -11.84 -1.06 1.11
CA LYS A 474 -13.00 -1.50 0.30
C LYS A 474 -13.13 -0.60 -0.93
N THR A 475 -12.60 -1.06 -2.05
CA THR A 475 -12.62 -0.30 -3.31
C THR A 475 -13.97 -0.35 -4.01
N SER A 476 -14.77 -1.39 -3.75
CA SER A 476 -16.09 -1.60 -4.34
C SER A 476 -17.10 -0.49 -4.01
N GLU A 477 -17.04 0.10 -2.82
CA GLU A 477 -17.93 1.18 -2.40
C GLU A 477 -17.70 2.48 -3.20
N ASN A 478 -16.45 2.76 -3.58
CA ASN A 478 -16.04 4.01 -4.24
C ASN A 478 -15.12 3.76 -5.45
N LEU A 479 -15.49 2.81 -6.31
CA LEU A 479 -14.66 2.34 -7.43
C LEU A 479 -14.11 3.50 -8.30
N TRP A 480 -14.99 4.43 -8.70
CA TRP A 480 -14.62 5.53 -9.59
C TRP A 480 -13.64 6.51 -8.98
N LEU A 481 -13.64 6.66 -7.65
CA LEU A 481 -12.68 7.50 -6.96
C LEU A 481 -11.27 6.90 -7.06
N TYR A 482 -11.13 5.62 -6.71
CA TYR A 482 -9.84 4.94 -6.74
C TYR A 482 -9.32 4.73 -8.16
N LEU A 483 -10.20 4.31 -9.08
CA LEU A 483 -9.84 4.12 -10.48
C LEU A 483 -9.51 5.44 -11.17
N GLY A 484 -10.30 6.49 -10.91
CA GLY A 484 -10.05 7.83 -11.43
C GLY A 484 -8.72 8.39 -10.92
N ALA A 485 -8.45 8.28 -9.62
CA ALA A 485 -7.17 8.65 -9.03
C ALA A 485 -6.00 7.85 -9.63
N TYR A 486 -6.18 6.56 -9.89
CA TYR A 486 -5.17 5.72 -10.53
C TYR A 486 -4.89 6.20 -11.96
N PHE A 487 -5.91 6.46 -12.77
CA PHE A 487 -5.73 6.98 -14.14
C PHE A 487 -5.10 8.38 -14.17
N ILE A 488 -5.52 9.28 -13.28
CA ILE A 488 -4.93 10.63 -13.17
C ILE A 488 -3.43 10.55 -12.85
N SER A 489 -3.00 9.56 -12.07
CA SER A 489 -1.58 9.37 -11.73
C SER A 489 -0.65 9.15 -12.93
N PHE A 490 -1.19 8.71 -14.08
CA PHE A 490 -0.44 8.53 -15.33
C PHE A 490 -0.54 9.73 -16.28
N THR A 491 -1.47 10.65 -16.03
CA THR A 491 -1.66 11.85 -16.86
C THR A 491 -0.38 12.67 -17.07
N PRO A 492 0.51 12.89 -16.07
CA PRO A 492 1.78 13.58 -16.28
C PRO A 492 2.58 13.12 -17.51
N SER A 493 2.70 11.81 -17.72
CA SER A 493 3.44 11.23 -18.85
C SER A 493 2.79 11.48 -20.21
N MET A 494 1.51 11.86 -20.26
CA MET A 494 0.78 12.21 -21.48
C MET A 494 0.84 13.70 -21.81
N LEU A 495 1.49 14.52 -20.96
CA LEU A 495 1.45 15.98 -21.07
C LEU A 495 2.79 16.63 -21.46
N ILE A 496 3.86 15.86 -21.72
CA ILE A 496 5.18 16.41 -22.08
C ILE A 496 5.08 17.44 -23.22
N PHE A 497 4.36 17.12 -24.30
CA PHE A 497 4.20 18.04 -25.43
C PHE A 497 3.44 19.31 -25.01
N LEU A 498 2.35 19.15 -24.26
CA LEU A 498 1.53 20.25 -23.76
C LEU A 498 2.29 21.17 -22.79
N ILE A 499 3.20 20.60 -22.01
CA ILE A 499 3.91 21.31 -20.95
C ILE A 499 5.19 21.96 -21.47
N PHE A 500 5.95 21.27 -22.32
CA PHE A 500 7.25 21.75 -22.79
C PHE A 500 7.20 22.39 -24.17
N VAL A 501 6.41 21.87 -25.10
CA VAL A 501 6.42 22.34 -26.50
C VAL A 501 5.45 23.52 -26.69
N PHE A 502 4.20 23.38 -26.27
CA PHE A 502 3.18 24.42 -26.47
C PHE A 502 3.55 25.80 -25.90
N PRO A 503 4.08 25.90 -24.66
CA PRO A 503 4.42 27.20 -24.07
C PRO A 503 5.75 27.79 -24.58
N SER A 504 6.56 27.00 -25.31
CA SER A 504 7.91 27.40 -25.73
C SER A 504 7.94 27.76 -27.21
N GLU A 505 8.19 29.04 -27.51
CA GLU A 505 8.33 29.50 -28.90
C GLU A 505 9.43 28.74 -29.65
N MET A 506 10.55 28.47 -28.97
CA MET A 506 11.69 27.74 -29.53
C MET A 506 11.29 26.31 -29.93
N TYR A 507 10.65 25.57 -29.03
CA TYR A 507 10.25 24.18 -29.33
C TYR A 507 9.08 24.13 -30.30
N MET A 508 8.11 25.04 -30.22
CA MET A 508 7.01 25.14 -31.16
C MET A 508 7.51 25.43 -32.59
N LYS A 509 8.50 26.31 -32.75
CA LYS A 509 9.15 26.57 -34.05
C LYS A 509 9.86 25.34 -34.58
N ALA A 510 10.61 24.64 -33.71
CA ALA A 510 11.29 23.41 -34.07
C ALA A 510 10.29 22.31 -34.51
N PHE A 511 9.18 22.16 -33.80
CA PHE A 511 8.10 21.25 -34.16
C PHE A 511 7.52 21.55 -35.55
N LYS A 512 7.09 22.80 -35.80
CA LYS A 512 6.53 23.22 -37.10
C LYS A 512 7.49 22.95 -38.26
N GLN A 513 8.78 23.22 -38.06
CA GLN A 513 9.81 22.95 -39.08
C GLN A 513 10.01 21.45 -39.33
N SER A 514 10.12 20.64 -38.28
CA SER A 514 10.24 19.18 -38.41
C SER A 514 9.00 18.58 -39.08
N PHE A 515 7.81 19.00 -38.67
CA PHE A 515 6.54 18.52 -39.23
C PHE A 515 6.41 18.85 -40.72
N ASN A 516 6.73 20.08 -41.13
CA ASN A 516 6.71 20.48 -42.54
C ASN A 516 7.71 19.68 -43.39
N ARG A 517 8.87 19.31 -42.83
CA ARG A 517 9.84 18.44 -43.53
C ARG A 517 9.31 17.02 -43.72
N ILE A 518 8.62 16.46 -42.72
CA ILE A 518 8.00 15.13 -42.81
C ILE A 518 6.89 15.16 -43.87
N ARG A 519 6.00 16.16 -43.82
CA ARG A 519 4.90 16.32 -44.80
C ARG A 519 5.41 16.43 -46.24
N ARG A 520 6.54 17.09 -46.48
CA ARG A 520 7.17 17.19 -47.82
C ARG A 520 7.84 15.91 -48.29
N ARG A 521 8.12 14.96 -47.41
CA ARG A 521 8.77 13.67 -47.71
C ARG A 521 7.80 12.50 -47.81
N ALA A 522 6.56 12.66 -47.34
CA ALA A 522 5.51 11.67 -47.55
C ALA A 522 5.13 11.67 -49.04
N PRO A 523 5.19 10.51 -49.74
CA PRO A 523 4.62 10.41 -51.08
C PRO A 523 3.11 10.70 -51.06
N PRO A 524 2.54 11.20 -52.17
CA PRO A 524 1.12 11.54 -52.27
C PRO A 524 0.19 10.37 -51.96
#